data_AF-A0A944HZ37-F1
#
_entry.id   AF-A0A944HZ37-F1
#
_cell.length_a   1.000
_cell.length_b   1.000
_cell.length_c   1.000
_cell.angle_alpha   90.00
_cell.angle_beta   90.00
_cell.angle_gamma   90.00
#
_symmetry.space_group_name_H-M   'P 1'
#
loop_
_entity.id
_entity.type
_entity.pdbx_description
1 polymer ?
#
loop_
_entity_poly.entity_id
_entity_poly.type
_entity_poly.pdbx_seq_one_letter_code
_entity_poly.pdbx_strand_id
1 'polypeptide(L)'
;MSDGMRVDLSALDEVIRKLWALLDDMDKAGGKVQYSTNVPSSAFGNEKFKESNDLFLAHEQMKTKIEGMVKGLHGLIDDFGKSASKVRDKYNEQEHANKHGMGGGSGPAKNNDLGA
;
A
#
# COMPACT_ATOMS: atom_id res chain seq x y z
N MET A 1 -19.43 -27.95 8.48
CA MET A 1 -19.59 -27.12 7.26
C MET A 1 -18.60 -25.97 7.38
N SER A 2 -17.39 -26.13 6.85
CA SER A 2 -16.47 -25.01 6.69
C SER A 2 -16.84 -24.31 5.39
N ASP A 3 -17.63 -23.26 5.49
CA ASP A 3 -17.78 -22.30 4.40
C ASP A 3 -16.43 -21.57 4.26
N GLY A 4 -15.48 -22.29 3.67
CA GLY A 4 -14.16 -21.79 3.41
C GLY A 4 -14.28 -20.78 2.30
N MET A 5 -14.50 -19.52 2.66
CA MET A 5 -13.92 -18.41 1.91
C MET A 5 -12.43 -18.73 1.79
N ARG A 6 -12.05 -19.47 0.75
CA ARG A 6 -10.70 -19.45 0.21
C ARG A 6 -10.53 -18.00 -0.19
N VAL A 7 -10.02 -17.19 0.74
CA VAL A 7 -9.55 -15.87 0.42
C VAL A 7 -8.57 -16.09 -0.70
N ASP A 8 -8.92 -15.56 -1.88
CA ASP A 8 -8.10 -15.74 -3.06
C ASP A 8 -6.84 -14.89 -2.84
N LEU A 9 -5.85 -15.51 -2.18
CA LEU A 9 -4.59 -14.89 -1.82
C LEU A 9 -3.89 -14.35 -3.08
N SER A 10 -4.20 -14.90 -4.25
CA SER A 10 -3.71 -14.42 -5.54
C SER A 10 -4.33 -13.07 -5.93
N ALA A 11 -5.63 -12.85 -5.70
CA ALA A 11 -6.29 -11.57 -5.94
C ALA A 11 -5.81 -10.49 -4.97
N LEU A 12 -5.52 -10.86 -3.72
CA LEU A 12 -4.93 -9.94 -2.75
C LEU A 12 -3.50 -9.53 -3.17
N ASP A 13 -2.69 -10.46 -3.68
CA ASP A 13 -1.34 -10.19 -4.16
C ASP A 13 -1.33 -9.32 -5.43
N GLU A 14 -2.33 -9.49 -6.31
CA GLU A 14 -2.55 -8.63 -7.48
C GLU A 14 -2.93 -7.20 -7.07
N VAL A 15 -3.82 -7.04 -6.09
CA VAL A 15 -4.21 -5.72 -5.56
C VAL A 15 -3.01 -5.03 -4.92
N ILE A 16 -2.21 -5.74 -4.13
CA ILE A 16 -0.98 -5.22 -3.53
C ILE A 16 -0.05 -4.75 -4.65
N ARG A 17 0.26 -5.57 -5.66
CA ARG A 17 1.11 -5.18 -6.80
C ARG A 17 0.63 -3.91 -7.51
N LYS A 18 -0.67 -3.80 -7.79
CA LYS A 18 -1.24 -2.61 -8.45
C LYS A 18 -1.09 -1.34 -7.60
N LEU A 19 -1.21 -1.47 -6.29
CA LEU A 19 -1.00 -0.36 -5.37
C LEU A 19 0.46 0.08 -5.29
N TRP A 20 1.41 -0.86 -5.28
CA TRP A 20 2.84 -0.52 -5.35
C TRP A 20 3.22 0.15 -6.68
N ALA A 21 2.65 -0.30 -7.80
CA ALA A 21 2.85 0.34 -9.10
C ALA A 21 2.27 1.77 -9.12
N LEU A 22 1.08 1.95 -8.55
CA LEU A 22 0.48 3.27 -8.39
C LEU A 22 1.34 4.18 -7.49
N LEU A 23 1.90 3.64 -6.40
CA LEU A 23 2.82 4.36 -5.52
C LEU A 23 4.06 4.86 -6.29
N ASP A 24 4.69 3.99 -7.08
CA ASP A 24 5.88 4.31 -7.88
C ASP A 24 5.58 5.39 -8.94
N ASP A 25 4.43 5.31 -9.61
CA ASP A 25 4.02 6.35 -10.56
C ASP A 25 3.68 7.67 -9.87
N MET A 26 3.16 7.62 -8.65
CA MET A 26 2.93 8.80 -7.82
C MET A 26 4.23 9.43 -7.31
N ASP A 27 5.26 8.66 -6.97
CA ASP A 27 6.58 9.18 -6.63
C ASP A 27 7.22 9.90 -7.82
N LYS A 28 7.09 9.34 -9.03
CA LYS A 28 7.51 10.03 -10.26
C LYS A 28 6.74 11.33 -10.47
N ALA A 29 5.43 11.34 -10.20
CA ALA A 29 4.60 12.54 -10.29
C ALA A 29 4.98 13.57 -9.21
N GLY A 30 5.24 13.13 -7.97
CA GLY A 30 5.72 13.95 -6.87
C GLY A 30 7.05 14.62 -7.20
N GLY A 31 8.00 13.88 -7.77
CA GLY A 31 9.26 14.42 -8.27
C GLY A 31 9.04 15.48 -9.36
N LYS A 32 8.15 15.23 -10.34
CA LYS A 32 7.81 16.25 -11.35
C LYS A 32 7.16 17.49 -10.74
N VAL A 33 6.24 17.34 -9.79
CA VAL A 33 5.63 18.48 -9.11
C VAL A 33 6.70 19.27 -8.36
N GLN A 34 7.55 18.61 -7.59
CA GLN A 34 8.55 19.26 -6.74
C GLN A 34 9.63 19.98 -7.56
N TYR A 35 10.11 19.37 -8.64
CA TYR A 35 11.27 19.86 -9.40
C TYR A 35 10.92 20.54 -10.73
N SER A 36 9.78 20.23 -11.35
CA SER A 36 9.40 20.79 -12.66
C SER A 36 8.39 21.94 -12.58
N THR A 37 7.84 22.24 -11.40
CA THR A 37 6.96 23.42 -11.20
C THR A 37 7.66 24.57 -10.50
N ASN A 38 8.98 24.49 -10.30
CA ASN A 38 9.72 25.57 -9.66
C ASN A 38 9.90 26.75 -10.62
N VAL A 39 8.99 27.72 -10.55
CA VAL A 39 9.04 28.95 -11.35
C VAL A 39 9.53 30.08 -10.45
N PRO A 40 10.66 30.74 -10.75
CA PRO A 40 11.17 31.83 -9.92
C PRO A 40 10.23 33.05 -9.98
N SER A 41 10.17 33.83 -8.90
CA SER A 41 9.34 35.05 -8.82
C SER A 41 9.58 36.02 -9.99
N SER A 42 10.83 36.12 -10.45
CA SER A 42 11.22 36.95 -11.60
C SER A 42 10.56 36.55 -12.93
N ALA A 43 10.04 35.33 -13.05
CA ALA A 43 9.30 34.89 -14.25
C ALA A 43 7.83 35.33 -14.23
N PHE A 44 7.29 35.78 -13.09
CA PHE A 44 5.94 36.31 -12.98
C PHE A 44 5.87 37.82 -13.27
N GLY A 45 7.02 38.50 -13.31
CA GLY A 45 7.11 39.93 -13.54
C GLY A 45 8.21 40.58 -12.70
N ASN A 46 8.21 41.92 -12.68
CA ASN A 46 9.12 42.67 -11.82
C ASN A 46 8.62 42.61 -10.37
N GLU A 47 9.52 42.33 -9.43
CA GLU A 47 9.24 42.29 -7.98
C GLU A 47 8.64 43.60 -7.44
N LYS A 48 8.82 44.71 -8.16
CA LYS A 48 8.21 46.02 -7.83
C LYS A 48 6.71 46.08 -8.12
N PHE A 49 6.17 45.17 -8.93
CA PHE A 49 4.73 45.07 -9.18
C PHE A 49 4.10 44.16 -8.15
N LYS A 50 3.10 44.68 -7.44
CA LYS A 50 2.39 43.94 -6.40
C LYS A 50 1.69 42.72 -6.97
N GLU A 51 1.08 42.86 -8.15
CA GLU A 51 0.35 41.80 -8.86
C GLU A 51 1.28 40.63 -9.24
N SER A 52 2.55 40.91 -9.57
CA SER A 52 3.57 39.88 -9.84
C SER A 52 3.84 39.04 -8.59
N ASN A 53 3.97 39.69 -7.44
CA ASN A 53 4.20 39.02 -6.16
C ASN A 53 2.96 38.23 -5.72
N ASP A 54 1.77 38.80 -5.85
CA ASP A 54 0.51 38.15 -5.50
C ASP A 54 0.29 36.88 -6.35
N LEU A 55 0.62 36.94 -7.65
CA LEU A 55 0.52 35.79 -8.56
C LEU A 55 1.56 34.70 -8.22
N PHE A 56 2.81 35.08 -7.93
CA PHE A 56 3.84 34.14 -7.48
C PHE A 56 3.44 33.43 -6.18
N LEU A 57 2.91 34.18 -5.21
CA LEU A 57 2.44 33.60 -3.95
C LEU A 57 1.27 32.64 -4.16
N ALA A 58 0.32 32.99 -5.02
CA ALA A 58 -0.79 32.10 -5.37
C ALA A 58 -0.29 30.80 -6.04
N HIS A 59 0.72 30.90 -6.91
CA HIS A 59 1.38 29.76 -7.52
C HIS A 59 2.06 28.86 -6.46
N GLU A 60 2.84 29.42 -5.54
CA GLU A 60 3.50 28.66 -4.47
C GLU A 60 2.50 27.97 -3.53
N GLN A 61 1.39 28.64 -3.21
CA GLN A 61 0.30 28.03 -2.44
C GLN A 61 -0.31 26.83 -3.16
N MET A 62 -0.52 26.95 -4.48
CA MET A 62 -1.07 25.86 -5.29
C MET A 62 -0.09 24.68 -5.39
N LYS A 63 1.20 24.95 -5.62
CA LYS A 63 2.27 23.95 -5.61
C LYS A 63 2.29 23.19 -4.28
N THR A 64 2.32 23.91 -3.17
CA THR A 64 2.30 23.33 -1.82
C THR A 64 1.07 22.45 -1.59
N LYS A 65 -0.10 22.89 -2.06
CA LYS A 65 -1.35 22.12 -1.95
C LYS A 65 -1.27 20.81 -2.74
N ILE A 66 -0.73 20.83 -3.95
CA ILE A 66 -0.55 19.64 -4.79
C ILE A 66 0.45 18.68 -4.13
N GLU A 67 1.58 19.18 -3.64
CA GLU A 67 2.56 18.37 -2.89
C GLU A 67 1.91 17.69 -1.67
N GLY A 68 1.05 18.40 -0.93
CA GLY A 68 0.29 17.85 0.18
C GLY A 68 -0.68 16.74 -0.25
N MET A 69 -1.39 16.91 -1.36
CA MET A 69 -2.29 15.89 -1.91
C MET A 69 -1.53 14.63 -2.33
N VAL A 70 -0.38 14.78 -3.01
CA VAL A 70 0.48 13.66 -3.40
C VAL A 70 0.98 12.91 -2.16
N LYS A 71 1.46 13.62 -1.14
CA LYS A 71 1.90 13.01 0.13
C LYS A 71 0.77 12.25 0.85
N GLY A 72 -0.43 12.82 0.89
CA GLY A 72 -1.59 12.18 1.51
C GLY A 72 -2.00 10.88 0.81
N LEU A 73 -2.01 10.90 -0.53
CA LEU A 73 -2.29 9.72 -1.33
C LEU A 73 -1.19 8.64 -1.17
N HIS A 74 0.08 9.06 -1.12
CA HIS A 74 1.20 8.15 -0.84
C HIS A 74 1.04 7.47 0.54
N GLY A 75 0.69 8.23 1.58
CA GLY A 75 0.42 7.68 2.91
C GLY A 75 -0.74 6.69 2.94
N LEU A 76 -1.85 7.01 2.25
CA LEU A 76 -3.01 6.11 2.16
C LEU A 76 -2.65 4.78 1.48
N ILE A 77 -1.87 4.83 0.39
CA ILE A 77 -1.45 3.63 -0.34
C ILE A 77 -0.49 2.78 0.49
N ASP A 78 0.46 3.40 1.20
CA ASP A 78 1.39 2.70 2.10
C ASP A 78 0.65 2.01 3.27
N ASP A 79 -0.29 2.72 3.91
CA ASP A 79 -1.10 2.17 5.00
C ASP A 79 -1.98 1.00 4.55
N PHE A 80 -2.59 1.12 3.37
CA PHE A 80 -3.39 0.05 2.80
C PHE A 80 -2.51 -1.14 2.40
N GLY A 81 -1.36 -0.92 1.78
CA GLY A 81 -0.40 -1.96 1.40
C GLY A 81 0.12 -2.75 2.61
N LYS A 82 0.47 -2.04 3.70
CA LYS A 82 0.84 -2.65 5.00
C LYS A 82 -0.30 -3.45 5.60
N SER A 83 -1.53 -2.93 5.55
CA SER A 83 -2.71 -3.60 6.10
C SER A 83 -3.05 -4.87 5.32
N ALA A 84 -3.03 -4.81 4.00
CA ALA A 84 -3.23 -5.96 3.13
C ALA A 84 -2.17 -7.05 3.35
N SER A 85 -0.90 -6.65 3.49
CA SER A 85 0.19 -7.58 3.80
C SER A 85 -0.01 -8.29 5.14
N LYS A 86 -0.41 -7.55 6.19
CA LYS A 86 -0.74 -8.14 7.50
C LYS A 86 -1.90 -9.14 7.43
N VAL A 87 -2.94 -8.83 6.65
CA VAL A 87 -4.09 -9.75 6.46
C VAL A 87 -3.64 -11.02 5.75
N ARG A 88 -2.85 -10.90 4.69
CA ARG A 88 -2.25 -12.05 3.98
C ARG A 88 -1.44 -12.94 4.93
N ASP A 89 -0.56 -12.34 5.73
CA ASP A 89 0.33 -13.07 6.63
C ASP A 89 -0.49 -13.86 7.66
N LYS A 90 -1.56 -13.27 8.21
CA LYS A 90 -2.51 -13.99 9.08
C LYS A 90 -3.19 -15.18 8.39
N TYR A 91 -3.61 -15.01 7.12
CA TYR A 91 -4.22 -16.12 6.38
C TYR A 91 -3.23 -17.25 6.11
N ASN A 92 -1.98 -16.92 5.75
CA ASN A 92 -0.92 -17.92 5.59
C ASN A 92 -0.64 -18.66 6.90
N GLU A 93 -0.51 -17.95 8.02
CA GLU A 93 -0.32 -18.56 9.34
C GLU A 93 -1.47 -19.51 9.70
N GLN A 94 -2.72 -19.12 9.44
CA GLN A 94 -3.89 -19.99 9.68
C GLN A 94 -3.90 -21.23 8.78
N GLU A 95 -3.56 -21.09 7.50
CA GLU A 95 -3.40 -22.26 6.61
C GLU A 95 -2.30 -23.20 7.10
N HIS A 96 -1.14 -22.67 7.49
CA HIS A 96 -0.04 -23.46 8.02
C HIS A 96 -0.43 -24.15 9.33
N ALA A 97 -1.07 -23.46 10.26
CA ALA A 97 -1.55 -24.02 11.52
C ALA A 97 -2.59 -25.13 11.29
N ASN A 98 -3.52 -24.94 10.37
CA ASN A 98 -4.52 -25.96 10.02
C ASN A 98 -3.88 -27.19 9.35
N LYS A 99 -2.89 -27.01 8.47
CA LYS A 99 -2.14 -28.13 7.86
C LYS A 99 -1.35 -28.94 8.90
N HIS A 100 -0.74 -28.28 9.88
CA HIS A 100 -0.01 -28.97 10.96
C HIS A 100 -0.93 -29.60 12.01
N GLY A 101 -2.06 -28.97 12.34
CA GLY A 101 -3.05 -29.51 13.27
C GLY A 101 -3.79 -30.75 12.74
N MET A 102 -4.02 -30.83 11.43
CA MET A 102 -4.61 -32.01 10.77
C MET A 102 -3.64 -33.19 10.60
N GLY A 103 -2.32 -32.97 10.72
CA GLY A 103 -1.29 -34.01 10.60
C GLY A 103 -0.98 -34.79 11.88
N GLY A 104 -1.51 -34.37 13.03
CA GLY A 104 -1.15 -34.93 14.35
C GLY A 104 -2.06 -36.05 14.89
N GLY A 105 -3.10 -36.44 14.15
CA GLY A 105 -4.18 -37.31 14.64
C GLY A 105 -4.36 -38.61 13.85
N SER A 106 -3.30 -39.39 13.64
CA SER A 106 -3.43 -40.78 13.20
C SER A 106 -2.27 -41.59 13.78
N GLY A 107 -2.33 -41.84 15.09
CA GLY A 107 -1.46 -42.80 15.75
C GLY A 107 -1.77 -44.22 15.25
N PRO A 108 -0.76 -45.09 15.11
CA PRO A 108 -1.01 -46.48 14.75
C PRO A 108 -1.76 -47.16 15.91
N ALA A 109 -2.92 -47.75 15.61
CA ALA A 109 -3.65 -48.59 16.54
C ALA A 109 -2.74 -49.75 16.96
N LYS A 110 -2.34 -49.77 18.24
CA LYS A 110 -1.72 -50.94 18.85
C LYS A 110 -2.78 -52.03 18.96
N ASN A 111 -2.77 -52.99 18.03
CA ASN A 111 -3.50 -54.23 18.21
C ASN A 111 -2.80 -55.05 19.30
N ASN A 112 -3.27 -54.90 20.53
CA ASN A 112 -3.16 -55.95 21.53
C ASN A 112 -4.23 -56.99 21.17
N ASP A 113 -3.82 -58.17 20.72
CA ASP A 113 -4.67 -59.35 20.81
C ASP A 113 -3.95 -60.43 21.63
N LEU A 114 -4.63 -60.87 22.67
CA LEU A 114 -4.22 -61.84 23.68
C LEU A 114 -5.04 -63.11 23.47
N GLY A 115 -4.36 -64.26 23.41
CA GLY A 115 -4.96 -65.60 23.54
C GLY A 115 -5.22 -66.28 22.19
N ALA A 116 -4.94 -67.56 21.98
CA ALA A 116 -4.56 -68.66 22.88
C ALA A 116 -3.71 -69.69 22.11
#